data_AF-A0A0G0LST1-F1
#
_entry.id   AF-A0A0G0LST1-F1
#
_cell.length_a   1.000
_cell.length_b   1.000
_cell.length_c   1.000
_cell.angle_alpha   90.00
_cell.angle_beta   90.00
_cell.angle_gamma   90.00
#
_symmetry.space_group_name_H-M   'P 1'
#
loop_
_entity.id
_entity.type
_entity.pdbx_description
1 polymer ?
#
loop_
_entity_poly.entity_id
_entity_poly.type
_entity_poly.pdbx_seq_one_letter_code
_entity_poly.pdbx_strand_id
1 'polypeptide(L)'
;MNNKKRLNFLIVGSCVVILIAVYIQFTGQSKINASCSYLDPITIDILAFLAALFLVIDGISDLFSVKSLNGRIWRIYTRTFFGVAIVTLHIIQFIHK
;
A
#
# COMPACT_ATOMS: atom_id res chain seq x y z
N MET A 1 16.07 12.55 -12.89
CA MET A 1 14.98 13.14 -12.08
C MET A 1 15.49 13.33 -10.66
N ASN A 2 15.32 14.53 -10.08
CA ASN A 2 15.78 14.84 -8.72
C ASN A 2 14.97 14.02 -7.69
N ASN A 3 15.56 13.72 -6.53
CA ASN A 3 14.94 13.02 -5.40
C ASN A 3 13.61 13.67 -4.97
N LYS A 4 13.52 15.01 -5.00
CA LYS A 4 12.25 15.73 -4.73
C LYS A 4 11.11 15.31 -5.68
N LYS A 5 11.41 15.21 -6.98
CA LYS A 5 10.41 14.79 -7.99
C LYS A 5 10.03 13.32 -7.82
N ARG A 6 10.98 12.46 -7.44
CA ARG A 6 10.74 11.04 -7.14
C ARG A 6 9.84 10.84 -5.94
N LEU A 7 10.07 11.63 -4.89
CA LEU A 7 9.25 11.62 -3.69
C LEU A 7 7.85 12.15 -3.98
N ASN A 8 7.71 13.24 -4.73
CA ASN A 8 6.39 13.75 -5.13
C ASN A 8 5.61 12.71 -5.94
N PHE A 9 6.27 12.02 -6.88
CA PHE A 9 5.62 10.94 -7.64
C PHE A 9 5.17 9.80 -6.72
N LEU A 10 6.00 9.42 -5.74
CA LEU A 10 5.63 8.41 -4.76
C LEU A 10 4.42 8.86 -3.93
N ILE A 11 4.41 10.08 -3.41
CA ILE A 11 3.32 10.61 -2.60
C ILE A 11 2.01 10.63 -3.40
N VAL A 12 2.04 11.21 -4.60
CA VAL A 12 0.86 11.30 -5.48
C VAL A 12 0.37 9.90 -5.86
N GLY A 13 1.28 8.99 -6.23
CA GLY A 13 0.94 7.61 -6.55
C GLY A 13 0.33 6.88 -5.36
N SER A 14 0.89 7.04 -4.16
CA SER A 14 0.34 6.48 -2.92
C SER A 14 -1.05 7.04 -2.60
N CYS A 15 -1.31 8.33 -2.80
CA CYS A 15 -2.65 8.90 -2.65
C CYS A 15 -3.67 8.26 -3.59
N VAL A 16 -3.30 8.07 -4.87
CA VAL A 16 -4.15 7.39 -5.85
C VAL A 16 -4.44 5.95 -5.42
N VAL A 17 -3.42 5.23 -4.96
CA VAL A 17 -3.55 3.85 -4.49
C VAL A 17 -4.46 3.76 -3.26
N ILE A 18 -4.33 4.70 -2.32
CA ILE A 18 -5.23 4.80 -1.15
C ILE A 18 -6.68 4.96 -1.61
N LEU A 19 -6.95 5.89 -2.54
CA LEU A 19 -8.30 6.11 -3.06
C LEU A 19 -8.87 4.85 -3.73
N ILE A 20 -8.04 4.13 -4.51
CA ILE A 20 -8.44 2.87 -5.14
C ILE A 20 -8.73 1.80 -4.09
N ALA A 21 -7.87 1.64 -3.09
CA ALA A 21 -8.04 0.65 -2.01
C ALA A 21 -9.32 0.93 -1.21
N VAL A 22 -9.55 2.20 -0.83
CA VAL A 22 -10.77 2.66 -0.18
C VAL A 22 -12.00 2.34 -1.02
N TYR A 23 -11.97 2.70 -2.30
CA TYR A 23 -13.08 2.43 -3.23
C TYR A 23 -13.40 0.95 -3.34
N ILE A 24 -12.38 0.10 -3.51
CA ILE A 24 -12.54 -1.36 -3.61
C ILE A 24 -13.12 -1.91 -2.30
N GLN A 25 -12.61 -1.49 -1.16
CA GLN A 25 -13.07 -1.96 0.15
C GLN A 25 -14.55 -1.64 0.40
N PHE A 26 -14.96 -0.38 0.23
CA PHE A 26 -16.36 0.02 0.41
C PHE A 26 -17.30 -0.59 -0.63
N THR A 27 -16.85 -0.71 -1.89
CA THR A 27 -17.64 -1.39 -2.94
C THR A 27 -17.80 -2.87 -2.64
N GLY A 28 -16.76 -3.53 -2.11
CA GLY A 28 -16.83 -4.93 -1.67
C GLY A 28 -17.80 -5.13 -0.51
N GLN A 29 -17.68 -4.30 0.53
CA GLN A 29 -18.58 -4.35 1.70
C GLN A 29 -20.05 -4.13 1.33
N SER A 30 -20.34 -3.12 0.51
CA SER A 30 -21.72 -2.81 0.08
C SER A 30 -22.34 -3.89 -0.79
N LYS A 31 -21.55 -4.62 -1.59
CA LYS A 31 -22.05 -5.73 -2.41
C LYS A 31 -22.30 -7.00 -1.62
N ILE A 32 -21.51 -7.26 -0.58
CA ILE A 32 -21.55 -8.52 0.18
C ILE A 32 -22.45 -8.39 1.42
N ASN A 33 -22.96 -7.18 1.74
CA ASN A 33 -23.75 -6.89 2.95
C ASN A 33 -23.10 -7.46 4.24
N ALA A 34 -21.76 -7.48 4.25
CA ALA A 34 -20.97 -8.00 5.35
C ALA A 34 -19.94 -6.95 5.76
N SER A 35 -19.90 -6.64 7.05
CA SER A 35 -18.79 -5.91 7.66
C SER A 35 -17.56 -6.80 7.59
N CYS A 36 -16.59 -6.44 6.72
CA CYS A 36 -15.24 -7.03 6.60
C CYS A 36 -15.11 -8.55 6.87
N SER A 37 -14.86 -9.34 5.83
CA SER A 37 -14.64 -10.78 5.96
C SER A 37 -13.40 -11.12 6.80
N TYR A 38 -13.59 -11.63 8.02
CA TYR A 38 -12.57 -12.20 8.93
C TYR A 38 -12.10 -13.61 8.51
N LEU A 39 -12.01 -13.89 7.21
CA LEU A 39 -11.64 -15.24 6.78
C LEU A 39 -10.22 -15.61 7.21
N ASP A 40 -9.37 -14.61 7.45
CA ASP A 40 -7.98 -14.82 7.88
C ASP A 40 -7.84 -14.76 9.42
N PRO A 41 -7.11 -15.71 10.04
CA PRO A 41 -6.73 -15.63 11.45
C PRO A 41 -5.98 -14.32 11.75
N ILE A 42 -6.19 -13.75 12.94
CA ILE A 42 -5.56 -12.48 13.35
C ILE A 42 -4.02 -12.47 13.20
N THR A 43 -3.39 -13.64 13.33
CA THR A 43 -1.95 -13.81 13.12
C THR A 43 -1.54 -13.57 11.66
N ILE A 44 -2.35 -14.01 10.69
CA ILE A 44 -2.10 -13.79 9.26
C ILE A 44 -2.27 -12.29 8.94
N ASP A 45 -3.29 -11.63 9.49
CA ASP A 45 -3.49 -10.19 9.32
C ASP A 45 -2.30 -9.37 9.85
N ILE A 46 -1.82 -9.69 11.06
CA ILE A 46 -0.66 -9.01 11.65
C ILE A 46 0.58 -9.23 10.79
N LEU A 47 0.81 -10.46 10.33
CA LEU A 47 1.94 -10.78 9.47
C LEU A 47 1.87 -10.02 8.14
N ALA A 48 0.69 -9.98 7.50
CA ALA A 48 0.46 -9.27 6.26
C ALA A 48 0.65 -7.76 6.43
N PHE A 49 0.16 -7.19 7.53
CA PHE A 49 0.37 -5.78 7.87
C PHE A 49 1.86 -5.45 8.08
N LEU A 50 2.59 -6.26 8.84
CA LEU A 50 4.03 -6.08 9.06
C LEU A 50 4.83 -6.24 7.77
N ALA A 51 4.50 -7.22 6.95
CA ALA A 51 5.11 -7.40 5.63
C ALA A 51 4.84 -6.19 4.73
N ALA A 52 3.62 -5.66 4.72
CA ALA A 52 3.28 -4.48 3.95
C ALA A 52 4.03 -3.23 4.43
N LEU A 53 4.16 -3.03 5.76
CA LEU A 53 5.01 -1.98 6.33
C LEU A 53 6.47 -2.12 5.88
N PHE A 54 7.01 -3.35 5.88
CA PHE A 54 8.35 -3.61 5.37
C PHE A 54 8.48 -3.20 3.89
N LEU A 55 7.51 -3.54 3.03
CA LEU A 55 7.53 -3.14 1.61
C LEU A 55 7.54 -1.61 1.43
N VAL A 56 6.80 -0.89 2.27
CA VAL A 56 6.77 0.58 2.23
C VAL A 56 8.11 1.18 2.67
N ILE A 57 8.63 0.75 3.82
CA ILE A 57 9.88 1.28 4.38
C ILE A 57 11.07 0.95 3.47
N ASP A 58 11.17 -0.31 3.02
CA ASP A 58 12.25 -0.76 2.13
C ASP A 58 12.15 -0.07 0.76
N GLY A 59 10.94 0.10 0.22
CA GLY A 59 10.70 0.87 -0.99
C GLY A 59 11.10 2.34 -0.89
N ILE A 60 10.79 3.01 0.22
CA ILE A 60 11.19 4.40 0.45
C ILE A 60 12.72 4.50 0.60
N SER A 61 13.34 3.61 1.38
CA SER A 61 14.79 3.55 1.57
C SER A 61 15.53 3.38 0.24
N ASP A 62 15.10 2.42 -0.58
CA ASP A 62 15.66 2.17 -1.90
C ASP A 62 15.48 3.35 -2.86
N LEU A 63 14.39 4.11 -2.75
CA LEU A 63 14.15 5.26 -3.62
C LEU A 63 15.26 6.31 -3.50
N PHE A 64 15.83 6.47 -2.31
CA PHE A 64 16.94 7.40 -2.06
C PHE A 64 18.30 6.85 -2.49
N SER A 65 18.46 5.52 -2.60
CA SER A 65 19.71 4.88 -3.01
C SER A 65 19.89 4.82 -4.53
N VAL A 66 18.79 4.90 -5.31
CA VAL A 66 18.84 4.79 -6.77
C VAL A 66 19.33 6.08 -7.43
N LYS A 67 20.42 5.97 -8.21
CA LYS A 67 21.02 7.11 -8.94
C LYS A 67 20.28 7.44 -10.25
N SER A 68 19.77 6.45 -11.00
CA SER A 68 19.13 6.67 -12.32
C SER A 68 17.69 6.15 -12.42
N LEU A 69 16.90 6.76 -13.32
CA LEU A 69 15.54 6.28 -13.65
C LEU A 69 15.65 5.10 -14.63
N ASN A 70 15.87 3.90 -14.10
CA ASN A 70 15.87 2.65 -14.88
C ASN A 70 14.68 1.77 -14.45
N GLY A 71 14.48 0.61 -15.06
CA GLY A 71 13.42 -0.35 -14.67
C GLY A 71 13.41 -0.73 -13.17
N ARG A 72 14.52 -0.52 -12.45
CA ARG A 72 14.59 -0.65 -10.99
C ARG A 72 13.69 0.36 -10.25
N ILE A 73 13.54 1.59 -10.74
CA ILE A 73 12.68 2.62 -10.12
C ILE A 73 11.21 2.19 -10.13
N TRP A 74 10.78 1.56 -11.22
CA TRP A 74 9.41 1.09 -11.37
C TRP A 74 9.11 -0.04 -10.39
N ARG A 75 10.05 -0.98 -10.20
CA ARG A 75 9.91 -2.02 -9.19
C ARG A 75 9.80 -1.48 -7.77
N ILE A 76 10.56 -0.42 -7.47
CA ILE A 76 10.47 0.27 -6.17
C ILE A 76 9.07 0.86 -6.01
N TYR A 77 8.59 1.62 -6.99
CA TYR A 77 7.26 2.22 -6.94
C TYR A 77 6.15 1.19 -6.81
N THR A 78 6.13 0.15 -7.65
CA THR A 78 5.10 -0.89 -7.59
C THR A 78 5.08 -1.58 -6.24
N ARG A 79 6.25 -1.93 -5.69
CA ARG A 79 6.37 -2.56 -4.38
C ARG A 79 5.84 -1.65 -3.27
N THR A 80 6.26 -0.38 -3.23
CA THR A 80 5.79 0.59 -2.24
C THR A 80 4.28 0.79 -2.35
N PHE A 81 3.74 0.87 -3.58
CA PHE A 81 2.30 1.03 -3.82
C PHE A 81 1.51 -0.17 -3.31
N PHE A 82 1.95 -1.41 -3.55
CA PHE A 82 1.31 -2.58 -2.96
C PHE A 82 1.36 -2.55 -1.43
N GLY A 83 2.50 -2.18 -0.85
CA GLY A 83 2.61 -1.99 0.60
C GLY A 83 1.60 -0.97 1.14
N VAL A 84 1.49 0.20 0.49
CA VAL A 84 0.52 1.24 0.87
C VAL A 84 -0.92 0.75 0.73
N ALA A 85 -1.25 0.03 -0.35
CA ALA A 85 -2.58 -0.54 -0.56
C ALA A 85 -2.97 -1.50 0.56
N ILE A 86 -2.09 -2.45 0.88
CA ILE A 86 -2.34 -3.48 1.90
C ILE A 86 -2.46 -2.84 3.29
N VAL A 87 -1.55 -1.92 3.64
CA VAL A 87 -1.65 -1.15 4.90
C VAL A 87 -2.99 -0.40 4.99
N THR A 88 -3.41 0.24 3.90
CA THR A 88 -4.69 0.98 3.86
C THR A 88 -5.88 0.04 4.08
N LEU A 89 -5.89 -1.12 3.41
CA LEU A 89 -6.95 -2.12 3.59
C LEU A 89 -7.02 -2.59 5.04
N HIS A 90 -5.89 -2.94 5.66
CA HIS A 90 -5.85 -3.35 7.06
C HIS A 90 -6.30 -2.24 8.01
N ILE A 91 -5.93 -0.97 7.76
CA ILE A 91 -6.41 0.16 8.57
C ILE A 91 -7.94 0.29 8.47
N ILE A 92 -8.50 0.25 7.25
CA ILE A 92 -9.95 0.33 7.07
C ILE A 92 -10.66 -0.84 7.72
N GLN A 93 -10.12 -2.06 7.55
CA GLN A 93 -10.63 -3.29 8.18
C GLN A 93 -10.59 -3.22 9.70
N PHE A 94 -9.55 -2.62 10.28
CA PHE A 94 -9.42 -2.43 11.73
C PHE A 94 -10.39 -1.37 12.27
N ILE A 95 -10.63 -0.29 11.52
CA ILE A 95 -11.55 0.79 11.94
C ILE A 95 -13.02 0.38 11.81
N HIS A 96 -13.38 -0.30 10.71
CA HIS A 96 -14.75 -0.74 10.42
C HIS A 96 -15.00 -2.17 10.91
N LYS A 97 -14.16 -2.64 11.82
CA LYS A 97 -14.28 -3.89 12.55
C LYS A 97 -15.46 -3.82 13.51
#